data_AF-A0A1Q5LAU6-F1
#
_entry.id   AF-A0A1Q5LAU6-F1
#
_cell.length_a   1.000
_cell.length_b   1.000
_cell.length_c   1.000
_cell.angle_alpha   90.00
_cell.angle_beta   90.00
_cell.angle_gamma   90.00
#
_symmetry.space_group_name_H-M   'P 1'
#
loop_
_entity.id
_entity.type
_entity.pdbx_description
1 polymer ?
#
loop_
_entity_poly.entity_id
_entity_poly.type
_entity_poly.pdbx_seq_one_letter_code
_entity_poly.pdbx_strand_id
1 'polypeptide(L)'
;MLDAVVLPADMPAPLAAEWRWWAAKHLQGAIAAEEKMGKEGRTDEVRASVTEMAARLTPTKEKAGRAAATDGVLRLLNQAHWAEGWLHQLTGRGPRPVAEQDLQDIALIVADYLQRWADDAAAQVAQNRANGYGPPSTPQITKALTAAVQDFARTVLGPNCRVYRELRLPVVPDGKGRYGRADVVICLPLLPDLVIELDSRPNPASAQKLAFARDAGAFPLWVRFGEGGIDKIDGVIVLDLRETVRGVCDDQPVTGAS
;
A
#
# COMPACT_ATOMS: atom_id res chain seq x y z
N MET A 1 -3.76 11.44 -30.91
CA MET A 1 -4.39 12.54 -30.12
C MET A 1 -3.62 12.84 -28.85
N LEU A 2 -3.34 11.84 -28.01
CA LEU A 2 -2.59 12.04 -26.75
C LEU A 2 -1.09 12.25 -26.97
N ASP A 3 -0.51 11.74 -28.05
CA ASP A 3 0.92 11.90 -28.37
C ASP A 3 1.32 13.37 -28.64
N ALA A 4 0.33 14.23 -28.91
CA ALA A 4 0.52 15.66 -29.09
C ALA A 4 0.53 16.43 -27.75
N VAL A 5 0.17 15.79 -26.64
CA VAL A 5 0.19 16.42 -25.31
C VAL A 5 1.59 16.26 -24.71
N VAL A 6 2.28 17.38 -24.54
CA VAL A 6 3.61 17.42 -23.93
C VAL A 6 3.48 17.24 -22.42
N LEU A 7 4.16 16.23 -21.89
CA LEU A 7 4.29 16.00 -20.44
C LEU A 7 5.53 16.71 -19.90
N PRO A 8 5.54 17.20 -18.65
CA PRO A 8 6.76 17.68 -18.00
C PRO A 8 7.89 16.66 -18.08
N ALA A 9 9.10 17.13 -18.39
CA ALA A 9 10.26 16.26 -18.63
C ALA A 9 10.68 15.49 -17.37
N ASP A 10 10.36 16.02 -16.19
CA ASP A 10 10.63 15.43 -14.87
C ASP A 10 9.48 14.53 -14.38
N MET A 11 8.42 14.34 -15.17
CA MET A 11 7.30 13.48 -14.79
C MET A 11 7.77 12.01 -14.72
N PRO A 12 7.52 11.31 -13.60
CA PRO A 12 7.85 9.89 -13.54
C PRO A 12 7.07 9.08 -14.58
N ALA A 13 7.77 8.18 -15.29
CA ALA A 13 7.18 7.37 -16.36
C ALA A 13 5.90 6.58 -15.97
N PRO A 14 5.77 6.01 -14.76
CA PRO A 14 4.53 5.35 -14.35
C PRO A 14 3.35 6.32 -14.24
N LEU A 15 3.58 7.54 -13.75
CA LEU A 15 2.53 8.55 -13.65
C LEU A 15 2.10 9.03 -15.04
N ALA A 16 3.06 9.17 -15.96
CA ALA A 16 2.79 9.43 -17.37
C ALA A 16 1.95 8.31 -18.01
N ALA A 17 2.27 7.05 -17.74
CA ALA A 17 1.52 5.90 -18.25
C ALA A 17 0.09 5.85 -17.70
N GLU A 18 -0.09 6.06 -16.39
CA GLU A 18 -1.41 6.11 -15.75
C GLU A 18 -2.25 7.28 -16.28
N TRP A 19 -1.64 8.46 -16.50
CA TRP A 19 -2.33 9.58 -17.13
C TRP A 19 -2.74 9.29 -18.56
N ARG A 20 -1.87 8.67 -19.37
CA ARG A 20 -2.22 8.30 -20.76
C ARG A 20 -3.43 7.37 -20.79
N TRP A 21 -3.46 6.35 -19.92
CA TRP A 21 -4.59 5.44 -19.81
C TRP A 21 -5.86 6.16 -19.36
N TRP A 22 -5.76 6.99 -18.32
CA TRP A 22 -6.88 7.80 -17.82
C TRP A 22 -7.43 8.73 -18.91
N ALA A 23 -6.56 9.45 -19.61
CA ALA A 23 -6.93 10.41 -20.65
C ALA A 23 -7.57 9.70 -21.86
N ALA A 24 -7.04 8.54 -22.26
CA ALA A 24 -7.61 7.74 -23.35
C ALA A 24 -9.04 7.32 -23.04
N LYS A 25 -9.29 6.84 -21.82
CA LYS A 25 -10.64 6.44 -21.38
C LYS A 25 -11.64 7.61 -21.42
N HIS A 26 -11.22 8.80 -20.98
CA HIS A 26 -12.10 9.97 -20.96
C HIS A 26 -12.39 10.49 -22.37
N LEU A 27 -11.38 10.53 -23.25
CA LEU A 27 -11.56 10.92 -24.65
C LEU A 27 -12.45 9.94 -25.41
N GLN A 28 -12.28 8.62 -25.22
CA GLN A 28 -13.17 7.62 -25.81
C GLN A 28 -14.62 7.80 -25.37
N GLY A 29 -14.84 8.11 -24.08
CA GLY A 29 -16.17 8.40 -23.55
C GLY A 29 -16.79 9.67 -24.16
N ALA A 30 -15.98 10.72 -24.40
CA ALA A 30 -16.42 11.96 -25.03
C ALA A 30 -16.83 11.75 -26.49
N ILE A 31 -16.00 11.05 -27.27
CA ILE A 31 -16.27 10.68 -28.66
C ILE A 31 -17.57 9.88 -28.76
N ALA A 32 -17.73 8.86 -27.92
CA ALA A 32 -18.95 8.05 -27.93
C ALA A 32 -20.21 8.86 -27.57
N ALA A 33 -20.09 9.88 -26.70
CA ALA A 33 -21.20 10.76 -26.34
C ALA A 33 -21.59 11.70 -27.49
N GLU A 34 -20.62 12.20 -28.25
CA GLU A 34 -20.87 12.97 -29.48
C GLU A 34 -21.55 12.11 -30.53
N GLU A 35 -20.94 10.96 -30.87
CA GLU A 35 -21.42 10.07 -31.94
C GLU A 35 -22.82 9.50 -31.68
N LYS A 36 -23.15 9.17 -30.43
CA LYS A 36 -24.41 8.49 -30.09
C LYS A 36 -25.49 9.40 -29.53
N MET A 37 -25.12 10.53 -28.93
CA MET A 37 -26.06 11.38 -28.19
C MET A 37 -26.15 12.81 -28.75
N GLY A 38 -25.44 13.13 -29.83
CA GLY A 38 -25.46 14.46 -30.45
C GLY A 38 -24.90 15.58 -29.55
N LYS A 39 -24.05 15.23 -28.59
CA LYS A 39 -23.46 16.18 -27.62
C LYS A 39 -22.19 16.84 -28.17
N GLU A 40 -22.32 17.60 -29.26
CA GLU A 40 -21.21 18.27 -29.93
C GLU A 40 -20.35 19.13 -28.97
N GLY A 41 -19.03 19.15 -29.19
CA GLY A 41 -18.05 19.95 -28.44
C GLY A 41 -17.49 19.26 -27.20
N ARG A 42 -18.01 18.09 -26.82
CA ARG A 42 -17.55 17.33 -25.65
C ARG A 42 -16.14 16.78 -25.81
N THR A 43 -15.74 16.37 -27.02
CA THR A 43 -14.39 15.84 -27.27
C THR A 43 -13.34 16.93 -27.11
N ASP A 44 -13.61 18.13 -27.61
CA ASP A 44 -12.69 19.27 -27.48
C ASP A 44 -12.60 19.77 -26.03
N GLU A 45 -13.72 19.84 -25.31
CA GLU A 45 -13.73 20.13 -23.86
C GLU A 45 -12.85 19.13 -23.08
N VAL A 46 -13.06 17.83 -23.32
CA VAL A 46 -12.28 16.80 -22.63
C VAL A 46 -10.82 16.87 -23.05
N ARG A 47 -10.52 17.13 -24.33
CA ARG A 47 -9.14 17.31 -24.80
C ARG A 47 -8.43 18.48 -24.12
N ALA A 48 -9.10 19.62 -23.95
CA ALA A 48 -8.56 20.76 -23.23
C ALA A 48 -8.29 20.39 -21.76
N SER A 49 -9.25 19.72 -21.11
CA SER A 49 -9.13 19.27 -19.72
C SER A 49 -7.98 18.28 -19.50
N VAL A 50 -7.81 17.27 -20.37
CA VAL A 50 -6.70 16.31 -20.24
C VAL A 50 -5.33 16.99 -20.44
N THR A 51 -5.27 17.99 -21.32
CA THR A 51 -4.04 18.76 -21.60
C THR A 51 -3.66 19.65 -20.41
N GLU A 52 -4.63 20.35 -19.82
CA GLU A 52 -4.39 21.14 -18.61
C GLU A 52 -3.95 20.25 -17.44
N MET A 53 -4.57 19.09 -17.28
CA MET A 53 -4.23 18.15 -16.21
C MET A 53 -2.82 17.59 -16.36
N ALA A 54 -2.37 17.30 -17.59
CA ALA A 54 -1.02 16.83 -17.88
C ALA A 54 0.05 17.79 -17.32
N ALA A 55 -0.17 19.09 -17.47
CA ALA A 55 0.76 20.13 -17.01
C ALA A 55 0.86 20.23 -15.47
N ARG A 56 -0.13 19.72 -14.72
CA ARG A 56 -0.22 19.82 -13.26
C ARG A 56 -0.19 18.46 -12.55
N LEU A 57 0.22 17.42 -13.28
CA LEU A 57 0.09 16.05 -12.82
C LEU A 57 1.08 15.71 -11.70
N THR A 58 2.33 16.17 -11.84
CA THR A 58 3.32 16.06 -10.78
C THR A 58 2.94 17.02 -9.65
N PRO A 59 2.74 16.53 -8.42
CA PRO A 59 2.44 17.39 -7.29
C PRO A 59 3.62 18.30 -6.93
N THR A 60 3.34 19.48 -6.38
CA THR A 60 4.39 20.35 -5.81
C THR A 60 4.80 19.87 -4.42
N LYS A 61 6.00 20.30 -3.98
CA LYS A 61 6.51 20.02 -2.62
C LYS A 61 5.55 20.52 -1.55
N GLU A 62 4.96 21.70 -1.74
CA GLU A 62 4.02 22.31 -0.80
C GLU A 62 2.71 21.51 -0.74
N LYS A 63 2.23 20.99 -1.89
CA LYS A 63 1.03 20.15 -1.92
C LYS A 63 1.28 18.82 -1.20
N ALA A 64 2.41 18.17 -1.46
CA ALA A 64 2.78 16.93 -0.78
C ALA A 64 2.98 17.16 0.73
N GLY A 65 3.69 18.22 1.12
CA GLY A 65 3.92 18.56 2.53
C GLY A 65 2.66 18.92 3.30
N ARG A 66 1.72 19.66 2.68
CA ARG A 66 0.41 19.91 3.31
C ARG A 66 -0.37 18.63 3.52
N ALA A 67 -0.43 17.76 2.51
CA ALA A 67 -1.14 16.48 2.62
C ALA A 67 -0.52 15.60 3.73
N ALA A 68 0.81 15.50 3.77
CA ALA A 68 1.53 14.78 4.82
C ALA A 68 1.19 15.28 6.22
N ALA A 69 1.09 16.60 6.40
CA ALA A 69 0.76 17.21 7.69
C ALA A 69 -0.73 17.09 8.10
N THR A 70 -1.64 16.72 7.19
CA THR A 70 -3.09 16.71 7.48
C THR A 70 -3.71 15.33 7.45
N ASP A 71 -3.60 14.62 6.33
CA ASP A 71 -4.29 13.36 6.08
C ASP A 71 -3.38 12.22 5.64
N GLY A 72 -2.10 12.52 5.37
CA GLY A 72 -1.12 11.58 4.87
C GLY A 72 -1.37 11.16 3.42
N VAL A 73 -2.37 11.73 2.74
CA VAL A 73 -2.83 11.26 1.43
C VAL A 73 -2.83 12.35 0.38
N LEU A 74 -2.10 12.07 -0.69
CA LEU A 74 -2.08 12.89 -1.89
C LEU A 74 -2.90 12.23 -2.99
N ARG A 75 -3.92 12.92 -3.49
CA ARG A 75 -4.74 12.41 -4.61
C ARG A 75 -4.19 12.88 -5.96
N LEU A 76 -3.82 11.92 -6.81
CA LEU A 76 -3.39 12.12 -8.19
C LEU A 76 -4.22 11.18 -9.09
N LEU A 77 -4.83 11.70 -10.16
CA LEU A 77 -5.68 10.90 -11.08
C LEU A 77 -6.76 10.06 -10.37
N ASN A 78 -7.38 10.62 -9.33
CA ASN A 78 -8.35 9.95 -8.45
C ASN A 78 -7.80 8.73 -7.68
N GLN A 79 -6.49 8.54 -7.67
CA GLN A 79 -5.81 7.52 -6.89
C GLN A 79 -5.19 8.14 -5.65
N ALA A 80 -5.22 7.42 -4.53
CA ALA A 80 -4.60 7.85 -3.28
C ALA A 80 -3.13 7.42 -3.26
N HIS A 81 -2.24 8.36 -2.97
CA HIS A 81 -0.82 8.14 -2.80
C HIS A 81 -0.38 8.54 -1.40
N TRP A 82 0.69 7.91 -0.95
CA TRP A 82 1.34 8.26 0.30
C TRP A 82 2.03 9.61 0.18
N ALA A 83 1.57 10.60 0.96
CA ALA A 83 2.02 11.97 0.85
C ALA A 83 3.49 12.15 1.27
N GLU A 84 3.92 11.51 2.36
CA GLU A 84 5.30 11.60 2.85
C GLU A 84 6.28 10.95 1.87
N GLY A 85 5.89 9.84 1.23
CA GLY A 85 6.65 9.23 0.14
C GLY A 85 6.83 10.17 -1.06
N TRP A 86 5.78 10.89 -1.46
CA TRP A 86 5.89 11.92 -2.50
C TRP A 86 6.76 13.10 -2.07
N LEU A 87 6.65 13.55 -0.82
CA LEU A 87 7.50 14.61 -0.29
C LEU A 87 8.98 14.22 -0.33
N HIS A 88 9.31 12.98 0.06
CA HIS A 88 10.66 12.43 -0.05
C HIS A 88 11.15 12.44 -1.52
N GLN A 89 10.37 11.87 -2.44
CA GLN A 89 10.69 11.82 -3.86
C GLN A 89 10.94 13.23 -4.46
N LEU A 90 10.06 14.19 -4.16
CA LEU A 90 10.14 15.54 -4.73
C LEU A 90 11.28 16.37 -4.15
N THR A 91 11.65 16.13 -2.90
CA THR A 91 12.71 16.91 -2.24
C THR A 91 14.10 16.41 -2.56
N GLY A 92 14.25 15.15 -3.02
CA GLY A 92 15.55 14.55 -3.31
C GLY A 92 16.45 14.48 -2.06
N ARG A 93 15.86 14.55 -0.86
CA ARG A 93 16.59 14.44 0.39
C ARG A 93 17.17 13.05 0.52
N GLY A 94 18.34 12.94 1.15
CA GLY A 94 18.91 11.64 1.50
C GLY A 94 17.99 10.82 2.42
N PRO A 95 18.31 9.53 2.61
CA PRO A 95 17.57 8.65 3.51
C PRO A 95 17.37 9.26 4.91
N ARG A 96 16.17 9.11 5.47
CA ARG A 96 15.82 9.56 6.82
C ARG A 96 15.40 8.37 7.70
N PRO A 97 16.24 7.35 7.90
CA PRO A 97 15.86 6.21 8.72
C PRO A 97 15.51 6.70 10.13
N VAL A 98 14.43 6.14 10.67
CA VAL A 98 14.04 6.29 12.07
C VAL A 98 15.09 5.66 12.99
N ALA A 99 15.08 6.04 14.27
CA ALA A 99 15.96 5.39 15.24
C ALA A 99 15.62 3.90 15.35
N GLU A 100 16.66 3.07 15.43
CA GLU A 100 16.49 1.61 15.46
C GLU A 100 15.64 1.17 16.66
N GLN A 101 15.84 1.79 17.83
CA GLN A 101 15.05 1.50 19.03
C GLN A 101 13.57 1.82 18.82
N ASP A 102 13.23 2.98 18.27
CA ASP A 102 11.84 3.36 18.01
C ASP A 102 11.15 2.37 17.06
N LEU A 103 11.88 1.91 16.03
CA LEU A 103 11.39 0.91 15.09
C LEU A 103 11.20 -0.45 15.78
N GLN A 104 12.12 -0.87 16.65
CA GLN A 104 11.99 -2.10 17.44
C GLN A 104 10.81 -2.04 18.40
N ASP A 105 10.63 -0.92 19.11
CA ASP A 105 9.54 -0.74 20.07
C ASP A 105 8.17 -0.83 19.40
N ILE A 106 7.97 -0.12 18.27
CA ILE A 106 6.70 -0.21 17.55
C ILE A 106 6.49 -1.59 16.93
N ALA A 107 7.55 -2.23 16.43
CA ALA A 107 7.46 -3.58 15.89
C ALA A 107 7.06 -4.60 16.96
N LEU A 108 7.58 -4.50 18.18
CA LEU A 108 7.18 -5.37 19.30
C LEU A 108 5.70 -5.21 19.64
N ILE A 109 5.20 -3.97 19.68
CA ILE A 109 3.79 -3.68 19.95
C ILE A 109 2.90 -4.28 18.86
N VAL A 110 3.27 -4.13 17.59
CA VAL A 110 2.54 -4.72 16.45
C VAL A 110 2.60 -6.26 16.50
N ALA A 111 3.78 -6.82 16.78
CA ALA A 111 3.97 -8.27 16.86
C ALA A 111 3.10 -8.91 17.94
N ASP A 112 3.08 -8.34 19.16
CA ASP A 112 2.24 -8.83 20.26
C ASP A 112 0.75 -8.80 19.92
N TYR A 113 0.30 -7.74 19.23
CA TYR A 113 -1.09 -7.65 18.78
C TYR A 113 -1.43 -8.72 17.74
N LEU A 114 -0.59 -8.85 16.70
CA LEU A 114 -0.82 -9.81 15.62
C LEU A 114 -0.68 -11.26 16.09
N GLN A 115 0.17 -11.51 17.09
CA GLN A 115 0.30 -12.80 17.75
C GLN A 115 -1.01 -13.20 18.44
N ARG A 116 -1.56 -12.33 19.29
CA ARG A 116 -2.86 -12.58 19.97
C ARG A 116 -3.99 -12.80 18.98
N TRP A 117 -4.05 -11.96 17.94
CA TRP A 117 -5.03 -12.14 16.85
C TRP A 117 -4.88 -13.51 16.17
N ALA A 118 -3.64 -13.95 15.92
CA ALA A 118 -3.39 -15.19 15.21
C ALA A 118 -3.74 -16.42 16.07
N ASP A 119 -3.52 -16.36 17.39
CA ASP A 119 -3.97 -17.39 18.33
C ASP A 119 -5.51 -17.54 18.32
N ASP A 120 -6.23 -16.41 18.36
CA ASP A 120 -7.70 -16.40 18.25
C ASP A 120 -8.17 -16.93 16.88
N ALA A 121 -7.50 -16.53 15.81
CA ALA A 121 -7.81 -16.97 14.45
C ALA A 121 -7.58 -18.49 14.28
N ALA A 122 -6.54 -19.04 14.88
CA ALA A 122 -6.27 -20.48 14.87
C ALA A 122 -7.38 -21.26 15.58
N ALA A 123 -7.84 -20.78 16.74
CA ALA A 123 -8.97 -21.38 17.45
C ALA A 123 -10.26 -21.36 16.61
N GLN A 124 -10.55 -20.24 15.94
CA GLN A 124 -11.73 -20.12 15.07
C GLN A 124 -11.65 -21.03 13.85
N VAL A 125 -10.47 -21.17 13.23
CA VAL A 125 -10.27 -22.09 12.10
C VAL A 125 -10.41 -23.54 12.54
N ALA A 126 -9.86 -23.92 13.70
CA ALA A 126 -10.05 -25.26 14.25
C ALA A 126 -11.55 -25.58 14.44
N GLN A 127 -12.33 -24.63 14.97
CA GLN A 127 -13.78 -24.76 15.11
C GLN A 127 -14.48 -24.87 13.75
N ASN A 128 -14.11 -24.04 12.77
CA ASN A 128 -14.70 -24.09 11.43
C ASN A 128 -14.43 -25.45 10.75
N ARG A 129 -13.24 -26.02 10.96
CA ARG A 129 -12.91 -27.36 10.44
C ARG A 129 -13.71 -28.45 11.10
N ALA A 130 -13.94 -28.36 12.41
CA ALA A 130 -14.86 -29.27 13.11
C ALA A 130 -16.30 -29.21 12.53
N ASN A 131 -16.67 -28.06 11.94
CA ASN A 131 -17.95 -27.86 11.25
C ASN A 131 -17.91 -28.20 9.74
N GLY A 132 -16.82 -28.80 9.23
CA GLY A 132 -16.70 -29.26 7.84
C GLY A 132 -16.20 -28.21 6.84
N TYR A 133 -15.74 -27.04 7.28
CA TYR A 133 -15.10 -26.06 6.39
C TYR A 133 -13.62 -26.38 6.16
N GLY A 134 -13.13 -26.15 4.94
CA GLY A 134 -11.71 -26.31 4.60
C GLY A 134 -10.80 -25.19 5.16
N PRO A 135 -9.47 -25.33 5.04
CA PRO A 135 -8.53 -24.30 5.47
C PRO A 135 -8.71 -22.98 4.69
N PRO A 136 -8.40 -21.83 5.29
CA PRO A 136 -8.47 -20.55 4.60
C PRO A 136 -7.39 -20.45 3.51
N SER A 137 -7.78 -19.88 2.37
CA SER A 137 -6.87 -19.53 1.29
C SER A 137 -5.96 -18.35 1.66
N THR A 138 -4.82 -18.21 0.98
CA THR A 138 -3.91 -17.06 1.17
C THR A 138 -4.62 -15.70 1.08
N PRO A 139 -5.51 -15.43 0.10
CA PRO A 139 -6.23 -14.16 0.07
C PRO A 139 -7.15 -13.93 1.28
N GLN A 140 -7.74 -14.99 1.85
CA GLN A 140 -8.54 -14.89 3.07
C GLN A 140 -7.66 -14.52 4.28
N ILE A 141 -6.48 -15.13 4.39
CA ILE A 141 -5.52 -14.80 5.45
C ILE A 141 -5.01 -13.37 5.30
N THR A 142 -4.59 -12.94 4.11
CA THR A 142 -4.16 -11.55 3.85
C THR A 142 -5.26 -10.56 4.22
N LYS A 143 -6.51 -10.84 3.84
CA LYS A 143 -7.67 -9.99 4.19
C LYS A 143 -7.87 -9.91 5.70
N ALA A 144 -7.74 -11.03 6.42
CA ALA A 144 -7.94 -11.09 7.86
C ALA A 144 -6.79 -10.38 8.61
N LEU A 145 -5.53 -10.58 8.20
CA LEU A 145 -4.37 -9.84 8.70
C LEU A 145 -4.50 -8.32 8.44
N THR A 146 -4.95 -7.94 7.24
CA THR A 146 -5.22 -6.52 6.93
C THR A 146 -6.25 -5.94 7.89
N ALA A 147 -7.32 -6.68 8.20
CA ALA A 147 -8.32 -6.25 9.16
C ALA A 147 -7.77 -6.17 10.59
N ALA A 148 -6.89 -7.12 10.99
CA ALA A 148 -6.21 -7.09 12.28
C ALA A 148 -5.31 -5.86 12.45
N VAL A 149 -4.56 -5.48 11.41
CA VAL A 149 -3.75 -4.25 11.42
C VAL A 149 -4.63 -2.99 11.49
N GLN A 150 -5.78 -2.98 10.81
CA GLN A 150 -6.74 -1.87 10.92
C GLN A 150 -7.32 -1.75 12.34
N ASP A 151 -7.62 -2.90 12.95
CA ASP A 151 -8.12 -2.97 14.31
C ASP A 151 -7.06 -2.50 15.31
N PHE A 152 -5.81 -2.96 15.17
CA PHE A 152 -4.66 -2.49 15.94
C PHE A 152 -4.53 -0.96 15.94
N ALA A 153 -4.59 -0.33 14.77
CA ALA A 153 -4.49 1.12 14.68
C ALA A 153 -5.61 1.83 15.45
N ARG A 154 -6.81 1.26 15.43
CA ARG A 154 -7.98 1.81 16.14
C ARG A 154 -7.89 1.59 17.65
N THR A 155 -7.49 0.40 18.10
CA THR A 155 -7.58 -0.04 19.50
C THR A 155 -6.32 0.29 20.30
N VAL A 156 -5.15 0.29 19.67
CA VAL A 156 -3.86 0.50 20.34
C VAL A 156 -3.32 1.90 20.06
N LEU A 157 -3.30 2.33 18.80
CA LEU A 157 -2.73 3.65 18.43
C LEU A 157 -3.73 4.80 18.62
N GLY A 158 -5.02 4.49 18.67
CA GLY A 158 -6.10 5.42 18.99
C GLY A 158 -6.76 6.09 17.78
N PRO A 159 -7.84 6.84 18.01
CA PRO A 159 -8.80 7.25 16.99
C PRO A 159 -8.28 8.30 16.00
N ASN A 160 -7.17 8.96 16.30
CA ASN A 160 -6.59 10.00 15.45
C ASN A 160 -5.68 9.43 14.34
N CYS A 161 -5.36 8.14 14.41
CA CYS A 161 -4.59 7.45 13.39
C CYS A 161 -5.44 7.18 12.16
N ARG A 162 -4.89 7.40 10.96
CA ARG A 162 -5.59 7.16 9.70
C ARG A 162 -5.00 5.93 9.01
N VAL A 163 -5.85 4.96 8.71
CA VAL A 163 -5.40 3.71 8.08
C VAL A 163 -5.84 3.69 6.62
N TYR A 164 -4.89 3.45 5.74
CA TYR A 164 -5.10 3.33 4.30
C TYR A 164 -4.65 1.97 3.82
N ARG A 165 -5.46 1.37 2.94
CA ARG A 165 -5.12 0.13 2.26
C ARG A 165 -4.65 0.43 0.84
N GLU A 166 -3.70 -0.35 0.37
CA GLU A 166 -3.21 -0.30 -1.02
C GLU A 166 -2.76 1.10 -1.47
N LEU A 167 -2.17 1.87 -0.55
CA LEU A 167 -1.76 3.25 -0.82
C LEU A 167 -0.57 3.26 -1.79
N ARG A 168 -0.63 4.07 -2.85
CA ARG A 168 0.43 4.10 -3.88
C ARG A 168 1.67 4.82 -3.36
N LEU A 169 2.84 4.25 -3.63
CA LEU A 169 4.13 4.86 -3.34
C LEU A 169 4.79 5.31 -4.64
N PRO A 170 5.49 6.46 -4.68
CA PRO A 170 6.21 6.92 -5.87
C PRO A 170 7.53 6.17 -6.10
N VAL A 171 7.54 4.86 -5.87
CA VAL A 171 8.62 3.92 -6.21
C VAL A 171 8.10 2.93 -7.24
N VAL A 172 8.95 2.54 -8.18
CA VAL A 172 8.65 1.56 -9.22
C VAL A 172 9.49 0.33 -8.95
N PRO A 173 8.91 -0.74 -8.36
CA PRO A 173 9.72 -1.91 -8.09
C PRO A 173 10.24 -2.54 -9.38
N ASP A 174 11.39 -3.18 -9.33
CA ASP A 174 12.03 -3.76 -10.51
C ASP A 174 11.12 -4.78 -11.21
N GLY A 175 11.16 -4.75 -12.55
CA GLY A 175 10.29 -5.54 -13.39
C GLY A 175 8.80 -5.15 -13.30
N LYS A 176 8.45 -4.08 -12.58
CA LYS A 176 7.10 -3.49 -12.58
C LYS A 176 7.09 -2.25 -13.47
N GLY A 177 6.07 -2.12 -14.31
CA GLY A 177 5.83 -0.90 -15.11
C GLY A 177 4.96 0.14 -14.39
N ARG A 178 4.78 0.00 -13.07
CA ARG A 178 3.83 0.81 -12.29
C ARG A 178 4.35 1.08 -10.89
N TYR A 179 3.80 2.11 -10.26
CA TYR A 179 4.05 2.39 -8.86
C TYR A 179 3.69 1.23 -7.94
N GLY A 180 4.50 1.07 -6.89
CA GLY A 180 4.21 0.20 -5.77
C GLY A 180 2.93 0.60 -5.05
N ARG A 181 2.30 -0.37 -4.39
CA ARG A 181 1.18 -0.17 -3.46
C ARG A 181 1.53 -0.86 -2.15
N ALA A 182 1.51 -0.12 -1.05
CA ALA A 182 1.68 -0.68 0.29
C ALA A 182 0.39 -1.32 0.72
N ASP A 183 0.43 -2.52 1.27
CA ASP A 183 -0.77 -3.23 1.70
C ASP A 183 -1.52 -2.42 2.77
N VAL A 184 -0.79 -1.89 3.75
CA VAL A 184 -1.32 -0.96 4.75
C VAL A 184 -0.35 0.18 5.02
N VAL A 185 -0.89 1.40 5.11
CA VAL A 185 -0.19 2.57 5.65
C VAL A 185 -1.02 3.13 6.82
N ILE A 186 -0.40 3.33 7.97
CA ILE A 186 -1.03 4.00 9.11
C ILE A 186 -0.34 5.34 9.30
N CYS A 187 -1.07 6.42 9.02
CA CYS A 187 -0.57 7.77 9.19
C CYS A 187 -0.74 8.20 10.65
N LEU A 188 0.38 8.56 11.29
CA LEU A 188 0.44 8.91 12.71
C LEU A 188 0.60 10.43 12.89
N PRO A 189 -0.19 11.09 13.75
CA PRO A 189 -0.12 12.55 13.88
C PRO A 189 1.21 13.12 14.40
N LEU A 190 1.94 12.35 15.22
CA LEU A 190 3.13 12.82 15.94
C LEU A 190 4.36 11.92 15.75
N LEU A 191 4.20 10.83 15.01
CA LEU A 191 5.22 9.80 14.82
C LEU A 191 5.39 9.52 13.33
N PRO A 192 6.50 8.91 12.92
CA PRO A 192 6.64 8.34 11.58
C PRO A 192 5.47 7.43 11.20
N ASP A 193 5.02 7.50 9.94
CA ASP A 193 3.97 6.62 9.43
C ASP A 193 4.42 5.15 9.48
N LEU A 194 3.50 4.22 9.77
CA LEU A 194 3.76 2.78 9.59
C LEU A 194 3.49 2.40 8.15
N VAL A 195 4.43 1.74 7.49
CA VAL A 195 4.24 1.15 6.15
C VAL A 195 4.44 -0.35 6.27
N ILE A 196 3.39 -1.11 5.98
CA ILE A 196 3.31 -2.54 6.27
C ILE A 196 3.03 -3.31 4.98
N GLU A 197 3.83 -4.33 4.73
CA GLU A 197 3.63 -5.33 3.67
C GLU A 197 3.27 -6.68 4.28
N LEU A 198 2.29 -7.38 3.70
CA LEU A 198 1.78 -8.66 4.16
C LEU A 198 2.04 -9.73 3.08
N ASP A 199 3.11 -10.51 3.23
CA ASP A 199 3.49 -11.50 2.22
C ASP A 199 3.44 -12.94 2.74
N SER A 200 2.85 -13.82 1.94
CA SER A 200 2.92 -15.27 2.14
C SER A 200 4.18 -15.89 1.54
N ARG A 201 4.91 -15.19 0.68
CA ARG A 201 6.11 -15.67 -0.04
C ARG A 201 7.11 -14.55 -0.26
N PRO A 202 8.43 -14.83 -0.39
CA PRO A 202 9.43 -13.78 -0.61
C PRO A 202 9.05 -12.95 -1.82
N ASN A 203 9.02 -11.62 -1.64
CA ASN A 203 8.52 -10.70 -2.64
C ASN A 203 9.49 -9.52 -2.78
N PRO A 204 10.39 -9.56 -3.79
CA PRO A 204 11.35 -8.48 -4.01
C PRO A 204 10.69 -7.11 -4.20
N ALA A 205 9.46 -7.07 -4.72
CA ALA A 205 8.73 -5.80 -4.86
C ALA A 205 8.32 -5.22 -3.50
N SER A 206 7.96 -6.06 -2.53
CA SER A 206 7.69 -5.62 -1.15
C SER A 206 8.94 -5.13 -0.46
N ALA A 207 10.07 -5.83 -0.65
CA ALA A 207 11.37 -5.38 -0.14
C ALA A 207 11.73 -3.97 -0.64
N GLN A 208 11.54 -3.70 -1.93
CA GLN A 208 11.82 -2.37 -2.51
C GLN A 208 10.85 -1.29 -2.03
N LYS A 209 9.55 -1.62 -1.83
CA LYS A 209 8.57 -0.70 -1.23
C LYS A 209 8.96 -0.33 0.20
N LEU A 210 9.37 -1.30 1.01
CA LEU A 210 9.77 -1.09 2.40
C LEU A 210 11.11 -0.33 2.53
N ALA A 211 12.08 -0.62 1.66
CA ALA A 211 13.32 0.15 1.59
C ALA A 211 13.05 1.63 1.22
N PHE A 212 12.15 1.87 0.27
CA PHE A 212 11.70 3.22 -0.05
C PHE A 212 11.00 3.89 1.14
N ALA A 213 10.12 3.17 1.85
CA ALA A 213 9.44 3.69 3.03
C ALA A 213 10.41 4.05 4.16
N ARG A 214 11.41 3.20 4.42
CA ARG A 214 12.53 3.49 5.34
C ARG A 214 13.23 4.80 4.97
N ASP A 215 13.60 4.97 3.71
CA ASP A 215 14.35 6.15 3.26
C ASP A 215 13.50 7.43 3.31
N ALA A 216 12.19 7.28 3.09
CA ALA A 216 11.21 8.33 3.29
C ALA A 216 10.95 8.64 4.78
N GLY A 217 11.46 7.84 5.72
CA GLY A 217 11.36 8.05 7.16
C GLY A 217 10.09 7.52 7.80
N ALA A 218 9.57 6.41 7.29
CA ALA A 218 8.50 5.62 7.93
C ALA A 218 9.07 4.60 8.94
N PHE A 219 8.17 3.92 9.64
CA PHE A 219 8.38 2.63 10.29
C PHE A 219 8.03 1.49 9.30
N PRO A 220 9.00 0.93 8.57
CA PRO A 220 8.76 -0.16 7.62
C PRO A 220 8.69 -1.52 8.32
N LEU A 221 7.55 -2.20 8.19
CA LEU A 221 7.34 -3.53 8.75
C LEU A 221 6.98 -4.54 7.65
N TRP A 222 7.64 -5.70 7.67
CA TRP A 222 7.34 -6.81 6.77
C TRP A 222 6.70 -7.95 7.54
N VAL A 223 5.39 -8.17 7.38
CA VAL A 223 4.72 -9.31 7.99
C VAL A 223 4.82 -10.51 7.07
N ARG A 224 5.31 -11.63 7.63
CA ARG A 224 5.53 -12.89 6.94
C ARG A 224 4.65 -13.97 7.55
N PHE A 225 3.82 -14.63 6.74
CA PHE A 225 2.87 -15.62 7.26
C PHE A 225 2.77 -16.91 6.42
N GLY A 226 3.59 -17.07 5.39
CA GLY A 226 3.58 -18.28 4.55
C GLY A 226 4.94 -18.96 4.45
N GLU A 227 5.38 -19.27 3.25
CA GLU A 227 6.59 -20.06 2.99
C GLU A 227 7.77 -19.22 2.48
N GLY A 228 8.92 -19.88 2.28
CA GLY A 228 10.14 -19.30 1.73
C GLY A 228 11.01 -18.57 2.76
N GLY A 229 12.20 -18.17 2.33
CA GLY A 229 13.18 -17.46 3.16
C GLY A 229 12.74 -16.06 3.58
N ILE A 230 13.46 -15.49 4.54
CA ILE A 230 13.33 -14.08 4.93
C ILE A 230 14.68 -13.44 4.66
N ASP A 231 14.72 -12.56 3.66
CA ASP A 231 15.91 -11.77 3.40
C ASP A 231 15.93 -10.58 4.36
N LYS A 232 17.08 -10.38 5.01
CA LYS A 232 17.28 -9.20 5.85
C LYS A 232 17.38 -7.97 4.96
N ILE A 233 16.61 -6.94 5.31
CA ILE A 233 16.69 -5.62 4.70
C ILE A 233 17.06 -4.65 5.82
N ASP A 234 18.19 -3.96 5.68
CA ASP A 234 18.64 -3.03 6.72
C ASP A 234 17.61 -1.92 6.97
N GLY A 235 17.29 -1.67 8.25
CA GLY A 235 16.29 -0.69 8.66
C GLY A 235 14.83 -1.08 8.36
N VAL A 236 14.56 -2.36 8.08
CA VAL A 236 13.21 -2.93 7.99
C VAL A 236 13.09 -4.05 9.01
N ILE A 237 12.02 -4.05 9.82
CA ILE A 237 11.76 -5.15 10.74
C ILE A 237 10.80 -6.15 10.10
N VAL A 238 11.18 -7.42 10.17
CA VAL A 238 10.34 -8.53 9.74
C VAL A 238 9.60 -9.10 10.93
N LEU A 239 8.26 -9.11 10.84
CA LEU A 239 7.36 -9.75 11.78
C LEU A 239 7.02 -11.15 11.24
N ASP A 240 7.72 -12.15 11.75
CA ASP A 240 7.54 -13.53 11.31
C ASP A 240 6.41 -14.21 12.09
N LEU A 241 5.24 -14.33 11.46
CA LEU A 241 4.06 -14.99 12.00
C LEU A 241 3.90 -16.43 11.51
N ARG A 242 4.86 -16.99 10.76
CA ARG A 242 4.70 -18.28 10.06
C ARG A 242 4.38 -19.43 11.00
N GLU A 243 5.07 -19.53 12.13
CA GLU A 243 4.77 -20.57 13.13
C GLU A 243 3.39 -20.38 13.73
N THR A 244 3.01 -19.14 14.04
CA THR A 244 1.73 -18.81 14.65
C THR A 244 0.55 -19.09 13.74
N VAL A 245 0.65 -18.69 12.46
CA VAL A 245 -0.43 -18.94 11.50
C VAL A 245 -0.37 -20.36 10.92
N ARG A 246 0.62 -21.19 11.28
CA ARG A 246 0.65 -22.60 10.88
C ARG A 246 -0.61 -23.34 11.33
N GLY A 247 -1.08 -23.08 12.56
CA GLY A 247 -2.36 -23.63 13.07
C GLY A 247 -3.60 -23.17 12.29
N VAL A 248 -3.51 -22.04 11.58
CA VAL A 248 -4.54 -21.51 10.68
C VAL A 248 -4.48 -22.22 9.31
N CYS A 249 -3.28 -22.57 8.84
CA CYS A 249 -3.02 -23.07 7.49
C CYS A 249 -3.00 -24.61 7.36
N ASP A 250 -2.51 -25.34 8.37
CA ASP A 250 -2.15 -26.76 8.24
C ASP A 250 -3.37 -27.67 8.18
N ASP A 251 -3.44 -28.58 7.21
CA ASP A 251 -4.56 -29.49 6.96
C ASP A 251 -4.58 -30.75 7.88
N GLN A 252 -3.82 -30.74 8.98
CA GLN A 252 -3.68 -31.94 9.82
C GLN A 252 -4.96 -32.18 10.64
N PRO A 253 -5.61 -33.35 10.52
CA PRO A 253 -6.68 -33.73 11.42
C PRO A 253 -6.10 -33.81 12.83
N VAL A 254 -6.86 -33.33 13.82
CA VAL A 254 -6.61 -33.66 15.23
C VAL A 254 -6.71 -35.17 15.35
N THR A 255 -5.57 -35.86 15.25
CA THR A 255 -5.48 -37.26 15.63
C THR A 255 -5.55 -37.27 17.14
N GLY A 256 -6.76 -37.49 17.65
CA GLY A 256 -7.00 -37.71 19.07
C GLY A 256 -6.09 -38.83 19.56
N ALA A 257 -5.26 -38.50 20.54
CA ALA A 257 -4.63 -39.48 21.39
C ALA A 257 -5.71 -40.33 22.08
N SER A 258 -5.37 -41.61 22.20
CA SER A 258 -6.20 -42.75 22.63
C SER A 258 -6.88 -42.59 23.97
#